data_AF-A0A3B8KXY9-F1
#
_entry.id   AF-A0A3B8KXY9-F1
#
_cell.length_a   1.000
_cell.length_b   1.000
_cell.length_c   1.000
_cell.angle_alpha   90.00
_cell.angle_beta   90.00
_cell.angle_gamma   90.00
#
_symmetry.space_group_name_H-M   'P 1'
#
loop_
_entity.id
_entity.type
_entity.pdbx_description
1 polymer ?
#
loop_
_entity_poly.entity_id
_entity_poly.type
_entity_poly.pdbx_seq_one_letter_code
_entity_poly.pdbx_strand_id
1 'polypeptide(L)'
;TSHLESFDPKPALNKYAGLTIDESPFNDQVINSQFYRKNVRDFAGTPRKLMNKLYPLQVGYRKRGKCGTEVSDWWPHLSTCVDDISVVRSMWTTD
;
A
#
# COMPACT_ATOMS: atom_id res chain seq x y z
N THR A 1 3.92 10.85 4.51
CA THR A 1 4.17 9.39 4.56
C THR A 1 3.11 8.70 3.71
N SER A 2 3.42 7.55 3.09
CA SER A 2 2.41 6.79 2.32
C SER A 2 1.30 6.27 3.24
N HIS A 3 0.09 6.06 2.71
CA HIS A 3 -1.01 5.42 3.46
C HIS A 3 -0.64 4.00 3.94
N LEU A 4 0.19 3.31 3.14
CA LEU A 4 0.77 2.00 3.44
C LEU A 4 1.62 2.01 4.73
N GLU A 5 2.21 3.17 5.06
CA GLU A 5 3.14 3.36 6.17
C GLU A 5 2.49 4.14 7.33
N SER A 6 1.15 4.27 7.34
CA SER A 6 0.41 4.96 8.40
C SER A 6 -0.64 4.05 9.04
N PHE A 7 -1.80 3.90 8.41
CA PHE A 7 -2.99 3.26 8.98
C PHE A 7 -3.56 2.10 8.14
N ASP A 8 -2.89 1.79 7.02
CA ASP A 8 -3.33 0.75 6.07
C ASP A 8 -2.13 -0.08 5.58
N PRO A 9 -1.42 -0.78 6.49
CA PRO A 9 -0.30 -1.62 6.11
C PRO A 9 -0.74 -2.70 5.12
N LYS A 10 0.12 -3.01 4.15
CA LYS A 10 -0.12 -4.08 3.17
C LYS A 10 0.90 -5.21 3.39
N PRO A 11 0.57 -6.23 4.21
CA PRO A 11 1.48 -7.32 4.55
C PRO A 11 2.00 -8.08 3.32
N ALA A 12 1.21 -8.11 2.24
CA ALA A 12 1.61 -8.72 0.98
C ALA A 12 2.88 -8.07 0.39
N LEU A 13 3.08 -6.77 0.58
CA LEU A 13 4.29 -6.07 0.12
C LEU A 13 5.55 -6.61 0.81
N ASN A 14 5.46 -6.96 2.09
CA ASN A 14 6.56 -7.61 2.82
C ASN A 14 6.78 -9.04 2.33
N LYS A 15 5.69 -9.80 2.13
CA LYS A 15 5.75 -11.20 1.73
C LYS A 15 6.39 -11.40 0.35
N TYR A 16 6.14 -10.48 -0.58
CA TYR A 16 6.62 -10.54 -1.96
C TYR A 16 7.71 -9.50 -2.26
N ALA A 17 8.34 -8.96 -1.22
CA ALA A 17 9.39 -7.96 -1.35
C ALA A 17 10.55 -8.46 -2.23
N GLY A 18 11.03 -7.60 -3.12
CA GLY A 18 12.12 -7.89 -4.04
C GLY A 18 11.71 -8.57 -5.35
N LEU A 19 10.51 -9.14 -5.43
CA LEU A 19 9.94 -9.66 -6.67
C LEU A 19 9.45 -8.52 -7.57
N THR A 20 9.41 -8.75 -8.87
CA THR A 20 8.65 -7.92 -9.82
C THR A 20 7.16 -8.28 -9.77
N ILE A 21 6.31 -7.43 -10.36
CA ILE A 21 4.87 -7.74 -10.50
C ILE A 21 4.67 -9.04 -11.28
N ASP A 22 5.50 -9.28 -12.31
CA ASP A 22 5.42 -10.49 -13.15
C ASP A 22 5.68 -11.78 -12.36
N GLU A 23 6.62 -11.73 -11.42
CA GLU A 23 7.01 -12.86 -10.56
C GLU A 23 6.04 -13.06 -9.37
N SER A 24 5.19 -12.07 -9.11
CA SER A 24 4.21 -12.13 -8.02
C SER A 24 2.94 -12.89 -8.46
N PRO A 25 2.19 -13.50 -7.52
CA PRO A 25 0.92 -14.14 -7.84
C PRO A 25 -0.19 -13.14 -8.26
N PHE A 26 0.10 -11.84 -8.24
CA PHE A 26 -0.86 -10.78 -8.54
C PHE A 26 -0.71 -10.20 -9.95
N ASN A 27 0.20 -10.73 -10.78
CA ASN A 27 0.47 -10.23 -12.13
C ASN A 27 -0.83 -9.96 -12.91
N ASP A 28 -1.62 -11.01 -13.13
CA ASP A 28 -2.86 -10.94 -13.91
C ASP A 28 -3.85 -9.92 -13.34
N GLN A 29 -4.03 -9.93 -12.02
CA GLN A 29 -4.95 -9.00 -11.32
C GLN A 29 -4.51 -7.54 -11.44
N VAL A 30 -3.20 -7.27 -11.48
CA VAL A 30 -2.67 -5.91 -11.58
C VAL A 30 -2.69 -5.43 -13.03
N ILE A 31 -2.17 -6.23 -13.98
CA ILE A 31 -2.04 -5.81 -15.38
C ILE A 31 -3.40 -5.69 -16.07
N ASN A 32 -4.33 -6.60 -15.76
CA ASN A 32 -5.67 -6.61 -16.37
C ASN A 32 -6.72 -5.82 -15.56
N SER A 33 -6.32 -5.15 -14.48
CA SER A 33 -7.20 -4.28 -13.73
C SER A 33 -7.68 -3.09 -14.58
N GLN A 34 -8.99 -2.87 -14.61
CA GLN A 34 -9.59 -1.67 -15.21
C GLN A 34 -9.02 -0.35 -14.64
N PHE A 35 -8.50 -0.38 -13.41
CA PHE A 35 -7.93 0.78 -12.74
C PHE A 35 -6.47 1.03 -13.15
N TYR A 36 -5.72 -0.01 -13.51
CA TYR A 36 -4.30 0.12 -13.85
C TYR A 36 -4.11 1.00 -15.09
N ARG A 37 -4.73 0.63 -16.22
CA ARG A 37 -4.59 1.40 -17.48
C ARG A 37 -5.30 2.75 -17.45
N LYS A 38 -6.34 2.91 -16.63
CA LYS A 38 -7.06 4.18 -16.51
C LYS A 38 -6.28 5.22 -15.70
N ASN A 39 -5.52 4.78 -14.69
CA ASN A 39 -4.89 5.67 -13.72
C ASN A 39 -3.38 5.83 -13.94
N VAL A 40 -2.71 4.87 -14.58
CA VAL A 40 -1.27 4.99 -14.85
C VAL A 40 -1.01 5.90 -16.04
N ARG A 41 -0.30 7.00 -15.79
CA ARG A 41 0.20 7.89 -16.84
C ARG A 41 1.56 7.44 -17.35
N ASP A 42 1.64 7.13 -18.64
CA ASP A 42 2.90 6.91 -19.35
C ASP A 42 3.53 8.26 -19.72
N PHE A 43 4.42 8.77 -18.85
CA PHE A 43 5.12 10.05 -19.06
C PHE A 43 5.92 10.14 -20.36
N ALA A 44 6.30 9.01 -20.97
CA ALA A 44 7.11 8.94 -22.18
C ALA A 44 6.30 8.65 -23.46
N GLY A 45 4.96 8.71 -23.41
CA GLY A 45 4.09 8.44 -24.57
C GLY A 45 4.12 7.00 -25.10
N THR A 46 4.88 6.11 -24.47
CA THR A 46 4.95 4.68 -24.76
C THR A 46 4.66 3.89 -23.48
N PRO A 47 3.85 2.82 -23.55
CA PRO A 47 3.57 1.98 -22.40
C PRO A 47 4.84 1.38 -21.83
N ARG A 48 5.25 1.83 -20.64
CA ARG A 48 6.39 1.20 -19.96
C ARG A 48 5.95 -0.12 -19.35
N LYS A 49 6.80 -1.14 -19.48
CA LYS A 49 6.61 -2.38 -18.74
C LYS A 49 6.67 -2.08 -17.25
N LEU A 50 5.72 -2.61 -16.47
CA LEU A 50 5.66 -2.45 -15.03
C LEU A 50 6.75 -3.31 -14.37
N MET A 51 7.99 -2.81 -14.39
CA MET A 51 9.18 -3.55 -13.94
C MET A 51 9.67 -3.14 -12.55
N ASN A 52 8.90 -2.34 -11.82
CA ASN A 52 9.30 -1.93 -10.48
C ASN A 52 9.30 -3.14 -9.55
N LYS A 53 10.42 -3.37 -8.87
CA LYS A 53 10.49 -4.34 -7.77
C LYS A 53 9.52 -3.91 -6.68
N LEU A 54 8.80 -4.88 -6.12
CA LEU A 54 7.95 -4.70 -4.97
C LEU A 54 8.82 -4.33 -3.77
N TYR A 55 8.57 -3.15 -3.22
CA TYR A 55 9.24 -2.70 -2.01
C TYR A 55 8.46 -3.19 -0.78
N PRO A 56 9.16 -3.67 0.26
CA PRO A 56 8.52 -3.94 1.54
C PRO A 56 8.08 -2.62 2.19
N LEU A 57 7.23 -2.76 3.20
CA LEU A 57 6.97 -1.69 4.14
C LEU A 57 8.28 -1.22 4.77
N GLN A 58 8.42 0.09 4.91
CA GLN A 58 9.64 0.72 5.42
C GLN A 58 9.73 0.66 6.95
N VAL A 59 8.60 0.44 7.62
CA VAL A 59 8.54 0.34 9.07
C VAL A 59 7.58 -0.77 9.53
N GLY A 60 7.76 -1.23 10.76
CA GLY A 60 6.83 -2.12 11.43
C GLY A 60 5.48 -1.46 11.69
N TYR A 61 4.49 -2.32 11.96
CA TYR A 61 3.16 -1.93 12.39
C TYR A 61 2.64 -2.98 13.37
N ARG A 62 1.65 -2.60 14.16
CA ARG A 62 0.99 -3.51 15.11
C ARG A 62 -0.43 -3.04 15.39
N LYS A 63 -1.26 -3.96 15.85
CA LYS A 63 -2.60 -3.64 16.35
C LYS A 63 -2.48 -2.76 17.59
N ARG A 64 -3.30 -1.71 17.65
CA ARG A 64 -3.32 -0.70 18.71
C ARG A 64 -4.76 -0.48 19.17
N GLY A 65 -4.91 0.01 20.39
CA GLY A 65 -6.22 0.21 21.01
C GLY A 65 -7.04 -1.07 21.16
N LYS A 66 -8.30 -0.91 21.54
CA LYS A 66 -9.30 -1.98 21.62
C LYS A 66 -9.95 -2.26 20.27
N CYS A 67 -10.03 -1.26 19.39
CA CYS A 67 -10.52 -1.43 18.03
C CYS A 67 -9.59 -2.30 17.16
N GLY A 68 -8.34 -2.49 17.60
CA GLY A 68 -7.37 -3.36 16.94
C GLY A 68 -6.88 -2.82 15.60
N THR A 69 -7.05 -1.52 15.34
CA THR A 69 -6.53 -0.88 14.13
C THR A 69 -5.02 -1.01 14.08
N GLU A 70 -4.50 -1.42 12.93
CA GLU A 70 -3.07 -1.51 12.69
C GLU A 70 -2.51 -0.12 12.43
N VAL A 71 -1.57 0.30 13.28
CA VAL A 71 -0.89 1.59 13.17
C VAL A 71 0.60 1.33 13.06
N SER A 72 1.22 2.04 12.12
CA SER A 72 2.66 2.07 11.92
C SER A 72 3.41 2.56 13.16
N ASP A 73 4.60 2.01 13.39
CA ASP A 73 5.47 2.42 14.49
C ASP A 73 6.09 3.82 14.28
N TRP A 74 5.85 4.48 13.13
CA TRP A 74 6.10 5.92 12.97
C TRP A 74 5.22 6.79 13.89
N TRP A 75 4.08 6.28 14.36
CA TRP A 75 3.07 7.05 15.09
C TRP A 75 2.86 6.55 16.52
N PRO A 76 3.92 6.45 17.36
CA PRO A 76 3.82 5.83 18.67
C PRO A 76 2.84 6.56 19.60
N HIS A 77 2.86 7.89 19.60
CA HIS A 77 1.96 8.69 20.45
C HIS A 77 0.53 8.70 19.93
N LEU A 78 0.32 8.89 18.62
CA LEU A 78 -1.02 8.88 18.03
C LEU A 78 -1.68 7.50 18.16
N SER A 79 -0.91 6.41 18.17
CA SER A 79 -1.45 5.08 18.41
C SER A 79 -2.14 4.90 19.77
N THR A 80 -1.89 5.80 20.73
CA THR A 80 -2.51 5.76 22.07
C THR A 80 -3.96 6.26 22.08
N CYS A 81 -4.38 7.02 21.07
CA CYS A 81 -5.75 7.52 20.90
C CYS A 81 -6.43 6.93 19.66
N VAL A 82 -5.98 5.77 19.16
CA VAL A 82 -6.53 5.16 17.93
C VAL A 82 -8.02 4.80 18.04
N ASP A 83 -8.50 4.53 19.25
CA ASP A 83 -9.92 4.22 19.52
C ASP A 83 -10.81 5.48 19.42
N ASP A 84 -10.21 6.68 19.50
CA ASP A 84 -10.92 7.97 19.45
C ASP A 84 -10.91 8.59 18.03
N ILE A 85 -10.34 7.90 17.04
CA ILE A 85 -10.21 8.37 15.66
C ILE A 85 -10.86 7.38 14.69
N SER A 86 -11.38 7.90 13.58
CA SER A 86 -11.93 7.10 12.49
C SER A 86 -10.99 7.12 11.29
N VAL A 87 -10.60 5.94 10.81
CA VAL A 87 -9.76 5.78 9.60
C VAL A 87 -10.63 5.41 8.42
N VAL A 88 -10.69 6.28 7.40
CA VAL A 88 -11.41 6.03 6.14
C VAL A 88 -10.46 5.39 5.12
N ARG A 89 -10.72 4.13 4.74
CA ARG A 89 -9.90 3.36 3.77
C ARG A 89 -10.46 3.32 2.35
N SER A 90 -11.60 3.97 2.10
CA SER A 90 -12.27 4.01 0.80
C SER A 90 -11.78 5.15 -0.11
N MET A 91 -10.78 5.92 0.31
CA MET A 91 -10.23 7.03 -0.46
C MET A 91 -9.19 6.55 -1.47
N TRP A 92 -9.28 7.04 -2.70
CA TRP A 92 -8.30 6.81 -3.77
C TRP A 92 -8.10 8.10 -4.57
N THR A 93 -6.90 8.29 -5.10
CA THR A 93 -6.52 9.43 -5.95
C THR A 93 -5.98 8.91 -7.29
N THR A 94 -6.11 9.71 -8.35
CA THR A 94 -5.68 9.35 -9.73
C THR A 94 -4.58 10.23 -10.29
N ASP A 95 -4.10 11.18 -9.48
CA ASP A 95 -2.99 12.08 -9.79
C ASP A 95 -1.69 11.53 -9.22
#